data_AF-A0A011N710-F1
#
_entry.id   AF-A0A011N710-F1
#
_cell.length_a   1.000
_cell.length_b   1.000
_cell.length_c   1.000
_cell.angle_alpha   90.00
_cell.angle_beta   90.00
_cell.angle_gamma   90.00
#
_symmetry.space_group_name_H-M   'P 1'
#
loop_
_entity.id
_entity.type
_entity.pdbx_description
1 polymer ?
#
loop_
_entity_poly.entity_id
_entity_poly.type
_entity_poly.pdbx_seq_one_letter_code
_entity_poly.pdbx_strand_id
1 'polypeptide(L)'
;MLTIEILFRYLGQLVVYGGGAVAIAYAVFRILALKWLDSRFAEKLEAFKHLQAKEMEEVKFRINFLFDRAKKLNEKEYEVLPEAWGRLNDAFWKASATVSLLQSYPDLEKMSDAHFAEFLGTCRLQEWEKQELRESKTRNAYYQQHIFWHDLSDAKTASRECHRYLSRNGIFLKSEVKDRFVLLDSLVWSALVDREVLEQIKPHREPNTAVDRLRREGEGMLKELEAIVQGRMHE
;
A
#
# COMPACT_ATOMS: atom_id res chain seq x y z
N MET A 1 -53.16 -66.97 -63.25
CA MET A 1 -51.75 -67.02 -62.82
C MET A 1 -50.87 -66.41 -63.92
N LEU A 2 -51.04 -65.11 -64.23
CA LEU A 2 -50.29 -64.44 -65.32
C LEU A 2 -50.07 -62.93 -65.10
N THR A 3 -50.34 -62.42 -63.89
CA THR A 3 -50.27 -60.97 -63.59
C THR A 3 -49.10 -60.61 -62.66
N ILE A 4 -48.63 -61.56 -61.84
CA ILE A 4 -47.52 -61.34 -60.89
C ILE A 4 -46.15 -61.40 -61.59
N GLU A 5 -45.95 -62.31 -62.55
CA GLU A 5 -44.67 -62.42 -63.28
C GLU A 5 -44.37 -61.22 -64.17
N ILE A 6 -45.39 -60.64 -64.80
CA ILE A 6 -45.25 -59.45 -65.65
C ILE A 6 -44.89 -58.23 -64.79
N LEU A 7 -45.50 -58.09 -63.60
CA LEU A 7 -45.20 -57.03 -62.65
C LEU A 7 -43.75 -57.14 -62.14
N PHE A 8 -43.28 -58.35 -61.81
CA PHE A 8 -41.88 -58.59 -61.41
C PHE A 8 -40.88 -58.37 -62.54
N ARG A 9 -41.24 -58.61 -63.80
CA ARG A 9 -40.39 -58.33 -64.97
C ARG A 9 -40.25 -56.83 -65.24
N TYR A 10 -41.34 -56.07 -65.14
CA TYR A 10 -41.30 -54.62 -65.28
C TYR A 10 -40.65 -53.92 -64.08
N LEU A 11 -40.88 -54.40 -62.84
CA LEU A 11 -40.14 -53.93 -61.66
C LEU A 11 -38.65 -54.28 -61.75
N GLY A 12 -38.32 -55.50 -62.20
CA GLY A 12 -36.94 -55.91 -62.43
C GLY A 12 -36.24 -55.08 -63.50
N GLN A 13 -36.93 -54.72 -64.60
CA GLN A 13 -36.38 -53.86 -65.64
C GLN A 13 -36.29 -52.38 -65.21
N LEU A 14 -37.23 -51.88 -64.41
CA LEU A 14 -37.20 -50.51 -63.86
C LEU A 14 -36.11 -50.38 -62.77
N VAL A 15 -35.79 -51.45 -62.06
CA VAL A 15 -34.64 -51.54 -61.13
C VAL A 15 -33.32 -51.68 -61.90
N VAL A 16 -33.27 -52.35 -63.05
CA VAL A 16 -32.04 -52.47 -63.86
C VAL A 16 -31.71 -51.19 -64.62
N TYR A 17 -32.71 -50.53 -65.23
CA TYR A 17 -32.53 -49.28 -65.96
C TYR A 17 -32.59 -48.04 -65.06
N GLY A 18 -33.34 -48.08 -63.95
CA GLY A 18 -33.42 -47.01 -62.96
C GLY A 18 -32.38 -47.13 -61.83
N GLY A 19 -31.95 -48.33 -61.47
CA GLY A 19 -31.00 -48.56 -60.38
C GLY A 19 -29.58 -48.04 -60.67
N GLY A 20 -29.15 -48.07 -61.94
CA GLY A 20 -27.90 -47.42 -62.35
C GLY A 20 -27.96 -45.90 -62.22
N ALA A 21 -29.07 -45.28 -62.65
CA ALA A 21 -29.27 -43.84 -62.54
C ALA A 21 -29.43 -43.38 -61.08
N VAL A 22 -30.14 -44.15 -60.25
CA VAL A 22 -30.29 -43.89 -58.81
C VAL A 22 -28.97 -44.06 -58.07
N ALA A 23 -28.16 -45.08 -58.39
CA ALA A 23 -26.83 -45.26 -57.80
C ALA A 23 -25.87 -44.14 -58.18
N ILE A 24 -25.90 -43.68 -59.44
CA ILE A 24 -25.10 -42.53 -59.91
C ILE A 24 -25.56 -41.24 -59.24
N ALA A 25 -26.87 -41.00 -59.15
CA ALA A 25 -27.43 -39.82 -58.47
C ALA A 25 -27.07 -39.81 -56.98
N TYR A 26 -27.15 -40.96 -56.30
CA TYR A 26 -26.72 -41.11 -54.91
C TYR A 26 -25.22 -40.89 -54.73
N ALA A 27 -24.38 -41.40 -55.64
CA ALA A 27 -22.93 -41.18 -55.60
C ALA A 27 -22.58 -39.70 -55.80
N VAL A 28 -23.19 -39.03 -56.78
CA VAL A 28 -23.00 -37.59 -57.04
C VAL A 28 -23.47 -36.75 -55.86
N PHE A 29 -24.66 -37.04 -55.31
CA PHE A 29 -25.19 -36.37 -54.14
C PHE A 29 -24.30 -36.57 -52.91
N ARG A 30 -23.80 -37.79 -52.67
CA ARG A 30 -22.87 -38.09 -51.58
C ARG A 30 -21.57 -37.31 -51.70
N ILE A 31 -20.99 -37.23 -52.89
CA ILE A 31 -19.75 -36.47 -53.14
C ILE A 31 -19.98 -34.97 -52.94
N LEU A 32 -21.11 -34.43 -53.44
CA LEU A 32 -21.47 -33.03 -53.26
C LEU A 32 -21.78 -32.69 -51.80
N ALA A 33 -22.49 -33.56 -51.08
CA ALA A 33 -22.82 -33.40 -49.68
C ALA A 33 -21.57 -33.46 -48.79
N LEU A 34 -20.62 -34.36 -49.08
CA LEU A 34 -19.33 -34.42 -48.38
C LEU A 34 -18.51 -33.14 -48.60
N LYS A 35 -18.33 -32.71 -49.85
CA LYS A 35 -17.61 -31.45 -50.15
C LYS A 35 -18.28 -30.22 -49.55
N TRP A 36 -19.61 -30.17 -49.54
CA TRP A 36 -20.37 -29.08 -48.92
C TRP A 36 -20.28 -29.10 -47.39
N LEU A 37 -20.33 -30.28 -46.76
CA LEU A 37 -20.13 -30.43 -45.32
C LEU A 37 -18.71 -30.03 -44.94
N ASP A 38 -17.70 -30.50 -45.66
CA ASP A 38 -16.30 -30.18 -45.41
C ASP A 38 -16.04 -28.67 -45.52
N SER A 39 -16.61 -27.99 -46.52
CA SER A 39 -16.48 -26.54 -46.65
C SER A 39 -17.17 -25.78 -45.52
N ARG A 40 -18.37 -26.22 -45.10
CA ARG A 40 -19.08 -25.63 -43.96
C ARG A 40 -18.39 -25.90 -42.62
N PHE A 41 -17.79 -27.06 -42.44
CA PHE A 41 -16.99 -27.36 -41.25
C PHE A 41 -15.69 -26.56 -41.23
N ALA A 42 -15.01 -26.41 -42.38
CA ALA A 42 -13.83 -25.56 -42.50
C ALA A 42 -14.16 -24.10 -42.17
N GLU A 43 -15.22 -23.54 -42.74
CA GLU A 43 -15.70 -22.18 -42.47
C GLU A 43 -16.03 -21.97 -40.99
N LYS A 44 -16.77 -22.91 -40.38
CA LYS A 44 -17.10 -22.85 -38.94
C LYS A 44 -15.86 -23.00 -38.06
N LEU A 45 -14.90 -23.85 -38.44
CA LEU A 45 -13.67 -24.05 -37.69
C LEU A 45 -12.77 -22.81 -37.76
N GLU A 46 -12.65 -22.18 -38.93
CA GLU A 46 -11.91 -20.93 -39.09
C GLU A 46 -12.58 -19.78 -38.33
N ALA A 47 -13.90 -19.64 -38.42
CA ALA A 47 -14.65 -18.66 -37.64
C ALA A 47 -14.47 -18.88 -36.13
N PHE A 48 -14.53 -20.14 -35.66
CA PHE A 48 -14.32 -20.47 -34.26
C PHE A 48 -12.88 -20.19 -33.80
N LYS A 49 -11.86 -20.55 -34.61
CA LYS A 49 -10.45 -20.21 -34.33
C LYS A 49 -10.24 -18.71 -34.27
N HIS A 50 -10.84 -17.95 -35.17
CA HIS A 50 -10.77 -16.49 -35.16
C HIS A 50 -11.40 -15.88 -33.91
N LEU A 51 -12.56 -16.37 -33.49
CA LEU A 51 -13.21 -15.94 -32.25
C LEU A 51 -12.34 -16.26 -31.03
N GLN A 52 -11.82 -17.48 -30.92
CA GLN A 52 -10.90 -17.85 -29.84
C GLN A 52 -9.62 -17.00 -29.83
N ALA A 53 -9.04 -16.73 -31.00
CA ALA A 53 -7.86 -15.86 -31.10
C ALA A 53 -8.17 -14.45 -30.63
N LYS A 54 -9.33 -13.90 -31.01
CA LYS A 54 -9.79 -12.59 -30.57
C LYS A 54 -10.02 -12.53 -29.06
N GLU A 55 -10.74 -13.49 -28.49
CA GLU A 55 -10.96 -13.57 -27.04
C GLU A 55 -9.64 -13.70 -26.27
N MET A 56 -8.71 -14.52 -26.80
CA MET A 56 -7.38 -14.67 -26.21
C MET A 56 -6.58 -13.35 -26.24
N GLU A 57 -6.64 -12.60 -27.34
CA GLU A 57 -6.00 -11.29 -27.44
C GLU A 57 -6.64 -10.25 -26.50
N GLU A 58 -7.97 -10.22 -26.41
CA GLU A 58 -8.68 -9.33 -25.48
C GLU A 58 -8.32 -9.62 -24.03
N VAL A 59 -8.27 -10.90 -23.64
CA VAL A 59 -7.86 -11.33 -22.30
C VAL A 59 -6.39 -10.97 -22.05
N LYS A 60 -5.48 -11.25 -22.99
CA LYS A 60 -4.06 -10.88 -22.88
C LYS A 60 -3.88 -9.38 -22.72
N PHE A 61 -4.59 -8.58 -23.52
CA PHE A 61 -4.57 -7.13 -23.42
C PHE A 61 -5.06 -6.66 -22.05
N ARG A 62 -6.16 -7.23 -21.55
CA ARG A 62 -6.70 -6.88 -20.22
C ARG A 62 -5.73 -7.23 -19.10
N ILE A 63 -5.11 -8.42 -19.16
CA ILE A 63 -4.10 -8.85 -18.19
C ILE A 63 -2.91 -7.89 -18.21
N ASN A 64 -2.36 -7.59 -19.40
CA ASN A 64 -1.23 -6.68 -19.54
C ASN A 64 -1.55 -5.29 -18.99
N PHE A 65 -2.73 -4.75 -19.29
CA PHE A 65 -3.16 -3.45 -18.78
C PHE A 65 -3.27 -3.42 -17.25
N LEU A 66 -3.88 -4.46 -16.65
CA LEU A 66 -3.98 -4.56 -15.19
C LEU A 66 -2.61 -4.75 -14.55
N PHE A 67 -1.74 -5.54 -15.18
CA PHE A 67 -0.37 -5.77 -14.73
C PHE A 67 0.45 -4.47 -14.77
N ASP A 68 0.39 -3.71 -15.87
CA ASP A 68 1.08 -2.42 -15.99
C ASP A 68 0.60 -1.42 -14.93
N ARG A 69 -0.71 -1.39 -14.66
CA ARG A 69 -1.27 -0.55 -13.59
C ARG A 69 -0.78 -1.00 -12.20
N ALA A 70 -0.80 -2.30 -11.93
CA ALA A 70 -0.33 -2.85 -10.66
C ALA A 70 1.17 -2.58 -10.47
N LYS A 71 1.96 -2.74 -11.52
CA LYS A 71 3.40 -2.44 -11.54
C LYS A 71 3.66 -0.98 -11.20
N LYS A 72 2.98 -0.03 -11.87
CA LYS A 72 3.12 1.41 -11.58
C LYS A 72 2.71 1.77 -10.14
N LEU A 73 1.68 1.12 -9.62
CA LEU A 73 1.26 1.32 -8.24
C LEU A 73 2.32 0.81 -7.26
N ASN A 74 2.86 -0.40 -7.49
CA ASN A 74 3.92 -0.97 -6.67
C ASN A 74 5.19 -0.10 -6.74
N GLU A 75 5.61 0.37 -7.92
CA GLU A 75 6.74 1.30 -8.09
C GLU A 75 6.57 2.54 -7.20
N LYS A 76 5.36 3.11 -7.16
CA LYS A 76 5.04 4.23 -6.25
C LYS A 76 5.02 3.82 -4.79
N GLU A 77 4.55 2.63 -4.45
CA GLU A 77 4.59 2.09 -3.09
C GLU A 77 6.06 1.96 -2.60
N TYR A 78 6.98 1.45 -3.43
CA TYR A 78 8.41 1.35 -3.10
C TYR A 78 9.10 2.70 -2.91
N GLU A 79 8.65 3.76 -3.60
CA GLU A 79 9.14 5.12 -3.36
C GLU A 79 8.58 5.69 -2.04
N VAL A 80 7.27 5.53 -1.82
CA VAL A 80 6.56 6.22 -0.73
C VAL A 80 6.76 5.55 0.62
N LEU A 81 6.77 4.22 0.67
CA LEU A 81 6.79 3.43 1.90
C LEU A 81 8.04 3.68 2.77
N PRO A 82 9.28 3.58 2.27
CA PRO A 82 10.47 3.86 3.09
C PRO A 82 10.54 5.31 3.56
N GLU A 83 10.09 6.29 2.76
CA GLU A 83 10.06 7.68 3.19
C GLU A 83 8.99 7.91 4.27
N ALA A 84 7.81 7.29 4.15
CA ALA A 84 6.79 7.31 5.20
C ALA A 84 7.32 6.71 6.50
N TRP A 85 8.00 5.56 6.40
CA TRP A 85 8.64 4.88 7.52
C TRP A 85 9.67 5.77 8.22
N GLY A 86 10.62 6.36 7.48
CA GLY A 86 11.64 7.24 8.05
C GLY A 86 11.04 8.43 8.80
N ARG A 87 10.06 9.12 8.20
CA ARG A 87 9.38 10.26 8.84
C ARG A 87 8.63 9.86 10.11
N LEU A 88 7.96 8.70 10.11
CA LEU A 88 7.26 8.20 11.30
C LEU A 88 8.25 7.81 12.40
N ASN A 89 9.36 7.16 12.04
CA ASN A 89 10.41 6.76 12.97
C ASN A 89 11.03 7.99 13.66
N ASP A 90 11.35 9.03 12.88
CA ASP A 90 11.86 10.31 13.41
C ASP A 90 10.87 10.98 14.36
N ALA A 91 9.60 11.04 13.97
CA ALA A 91 8.54 11.60 14.81
C ALA A 91 8.36 10.80 16.11
N PHE A 92 8.38 9.46 16.01
CA PHE A 92 8.23 8.57 17.15
C PHE A 92 9.35 8.74 18.18
N TRP A 93 10.62 8.74 17.75
CA TRP A 93 11.75 8.83 18.69
C TRP A 93 11.88 10.21 19.29
N LYS A 94 11.63 11.28 18.52
CA LYS A 94 11.56 12.64 19.07
C LYS A 94 10.46 12.73 20.12
N ALA A 95 9.27 12.24 19.82
CA ALA A 95 8.18 12.24 20.80
C ALA A 95 8.50 11.39 22.03
N SER A 96 9.05 10.20 21.85
CA SER A 96 9.44 9.30 22.95
C SER A 96 10.48 9.95 23.87
N ALA A 97 11.44 10.68 23.32
CA ALA A 97 12.42 11.44 24.10
C ALA A 97 11.77 12.61 24.87
N THR A 98 10.84 13.34 24.25
CA THR A 98 10.13 14.46 24.88
C THR A 98 9.18 14.02 26.01
N VAL A 99 8.57 12.84 25.89
CA VAL A 99 7.63 12.31 26.90
C VAL A 99 8.29 11.38 27.91
N SER A 100 9.61 11.16 27.81
CA SER A 100 10.36 10.32 28.76
C SER A 100 10.35 10.94 30.15
N LEU A 101 10.21 10.10 31.19
CA LEU A 101 10.39 10.53 32.58
C LEU A 101 11.87 10.74 32.94
N LEU A 102 12.79 10.13 32.19
CA LEU A 102 14.22 10.15 32.48
C LEU A 102 14.96 11.11 31.55
N GLN A 103 14.48 12.36 31.47
CA GLN A 103 15.19 13.40 30.74
C GLN A 103 16.45 13.80 31.51
N SER A 104 17.57 13.86 30.80
CA SER A 104 18.86 14.27 31.37
C SER A 104 19.21 15.67 30.88
N TYR A 105 19.54 16.54 31.82
CA TYR A 105 19.95 17.91 31.55
C TYR A 105 21.32 18.19 32.19
N PRO A 106 22.16 19.03 31.56
CA PRO A 106 23.41 19.45 32.16
C PRO A 106 23.17 20.24 33.45
N ASP A 107 24.05 20.05 34.42
CA ASP A 107 24.02 20.78 35.69
C ASP A 107 24.78 22.11 35.55
N LEU A 108 24.06 23.17 35.20
CA LEU A 108 24.58 24.51 34.96
C LEU A 108 25.05 25.22 36.23
N GLU A 109 24.60 24.78 37.40
CA GLU A 109 25.00 25.36 38.69
C GLU A 109 26.40 24.92 39.11
N LYS A 110 26.86 23.76 38.63
CA LYS A 110 28.20 23.24 38.90
C LYS A 110 29.24 23.60 37.84
N MET A 111 28.83 24.29 36.77
CA MET A 111 29.75 24.71 35.73
C MET A 111 30.61 25.88 36.19
N SER A 112 31.89 25.89 35.78
CA SER A 112 32.72 27.09 35.88
C SER A 112 32.21 28.16 34.90
N ASP A 113 32.56 29.43 35.15
CA ASP A 113 32.15 30.53 34.27
C ASP A 113 32.63 30.33 32.82
N ALA A 114 33.82 29.74 32.63
CA ALA A 114 34.35 29.40 31.31
C ALA A 114 33.50 28.34 30.59
N HIS A 115 33.17 27.23 31.27
CA HIS A 115 32.32 26.19 30.70
C HIS A 115 30.90 26.68 30.45
N PHE A 116 30.37 27.55 31.31
CA PHE A 116 29.05 28.14 31.14
C PHE A 116 28.99 29.05 29.91
N ALA A 117 30.02 29.86 29.67
CA ALA A 117 30.11 30.69 28.46
C ALA A 117 30.17 29.85 27.17
N GLU A 118 30.94 28.75 27.18
CA GLU A 118 31.00 27.79 26.07
C GLU A 118 29.64 27.11 25.82
N PHE A 119 28.97 26.68 26.89
CA PHE A 119 27.64 26.10 26.82
C PHE A 119 26.62 27.07 26.20
N LEU A 120 26.61 28.34 26.61
CA LEU A 120 25.73 29.35 26.01
C LEU A 120 26.01 29.59 24.52
N GLY A 121 27.24 29.38 24.07
CA GLY A 121 27.62 29.46 22.65
C GLY A 121 27.02 28.34 21.80
N THR A 122 26.76 27.17 22.38
CA THR A 122 26.28 25.97 21.67
C THR A 122 24.81 25.64 21.94
N CYS A 123 24.22 26.19 23.01
CA CYS A 123 22.84 25.87 23.37
C CYS A 123 21.82 26.41 22.37
N ARG A 124 20.66 25.76 22.32
CA ARG A 124 19.56 26.04 21.37
C ARG A 124 18.70 27.23 21.77
N LEU A 125 18.93 27.80 22.95
CA LEU A 125 18.21 28.97 23.42
C LEU A 125 18.47 30.18 22.52
N GLN A 126 17.48 31.07 22.43
CA GLN A 126 17.61 32.35 21.72
C GLN A 126 18.52 33.29 22.51
N GLU A 127 19.09 34.32 21.85
CA GLU A 127 20.02 35.24 22.52
C GLU A 127 19.41 35.98 23.72
N TRP A 128 18.11 36.28 23.67
CA TRP A 128 17.40 36.87 24.81
C TRP A 128 17.22 35.87 25.97
N GLU A 129 16.90 34.60 25.68
CA GLU A 129 16.81 33.52 26.68
C GLU A 129 18.18 33.24 27.31
N LYS A 130 19.26 33.33 26.54
CA LYS A 130 20.64 33.20 27.05
C LYS A 130 20.96 34.31 28.04
N GLN A 131 20.51 35.54 27.77
CA GLN A 131 20.72 36.67 28.67
C GLN A 131 19.94 36.49 29.97
N GLU A 132 18.67 36.12 29.89
CA GLU A 132 17.84 35.81 31.05
C GLU A 132 18.41 34.65 31.87
N LEU A 133 18.97 33.62 31.23
CA LEU A 133 19.64 32.51 31.89
C LEU A 133 20.91 32.95 32.66
N ARG A 134 21.65 33.95 32.16
CA ARG A 134 22.81 34.51 32.89
C ARG A 134 22.39 35.22 34.17
N GLU A 135 21.25 35.92 34.12
CA GLU A 135 20.71 36.72 35.22
C GLU A 135 19.85 35.91 36.20
N SER A 136 19.43 34.69 35.81
CA SER A 136 18.62 33.80 36.62
C SER A 136 19.34 33.32 37.88
N LYS A 137 18.60 33.32 39.00
CA LYS A 137 19.06 32.77 40.28
C LYS A 137 19.13 31.24 40.27
N THR A 138 18.29 30.60 39.46
CA THR A 138 18.17 29.14 39.34
C THR A 138 18.36 28.74 37.88
N ARG A 139 19.62 28.63 37.46
CA ARG A 139 20.00 28.38 36.07
C ARG A 139 19.45 27.04 35.56
N ASN A 140 19.52 26.01 36.39
CA ASN A 140 19.03 24.67 36.05
C ASN A 140 17.54 24.66 35.74
N ALA A 141 16.71 25.22 36.63
CA ALA A 141 15.26 25.25 36.45
C ALA A 141 14.84 26.09 35.22
N TYR A 142 15.47 27.25 35.02
CA TYR A 142 15.21 28.09 33.85
C TYR A 142 15.55 27.35 32.56
N TYR A 143 16.75 26.77 32.47
CA TYR A 143 17.17 26.04 31.28
C TYR A 143 16.24 24.87 30.96
N GLN A 144 15.90 24.05 31.95
CA GLN A 144 15.01 22.89 31.79
C GLN A 144 13.63 23.30 31.28
N GLN A 145 13.07 24.38 31.82
CA GLN A 145 11.77 24.87 31.40
C GLN A 145 11.79 25.35 29.95
N HIS A 146 12.80 26.13 29.55
CA HIS A 146 12.86 26.68 28.21
C HIS A 146 13.23 25.64 27.15
N ILE A 147 14.22 24.79 27.42
CA ILE A 147 14.64 23.75 26.46
C ILE A 147 13.52 22.75 26.18
N PHE A 148 12.69 22.44 27.18
CA PHE A 148 11.52 21.57 26.99
C PHE A 148 10.59 22.08 25.89
N TRP A 149 10.35 23.39 25.82
CA TRP A 149 9.48 23.97 24.79
C TRP A 149 10.09 23.89 23.39
N HIS A 150 11.41 24.05 23.29
CA HIS A 150 12.13 23.86 22.02
C HIS A 150 12.04 22.39 21.56
N ASP A 151 12.30 21.44 22.47
CA ASP A 151 12.23 20.00 22.15
C ASP A 151 10.80 19.55 21.78
N LEU A 152 9.79 20.06 22.51
CA LEU A 152 8.38 19.81 22.19
C LEU A 152 8.00 20.38 20.82
N SER A 153 8.47 21.57 20.49
CA SER A 153 8.23 22.20 19.19
C SER A 153 8.83 21.38 18.05
N ASP A 154 10.05 20.88 18.22
CA ASP A 154 10.71 20.00 17.25
C ASP A 154 9.96 18.68 17.06
N ALA A 155 9.55 18.04 18.15
CA ALA A 155 8.80 16.79 18.09
C ALA A 155 7.44 16.97 17.40
N LYS A 156 6.72 18.06 17.70
CA LYS A 156 5.48 18.42 17.01
C LYS A 156 5.70 18.73 15.53
N THR A 157 6.80 19.37 15.19
CA THR A 157 7.16 19.67 13.80
C THR A 157 7.38 18.37 13.03
N ALA A 158 8.16 17.44 13.56
CA ALA A 158 8.38 16.13 12.96
C ALA A 158 7.07 15.33 12.81
N SER A 159 6.21 15.32 13.84
CA SER A 159 4.91 14.66 13.75
C SER A 159 4.01 15.29 12.67
N ARG A 160 3.94 16.62 12.56
CA ARG A 160 3.18 17.30 11.51
C ARG A 160 3.71 16.99 10.10
N GLU A 161 5.02 16.89 9.95
CA GLU A 161 5.65 16.52 8.69
C GLU A 161 5.33 15.07 8.28
N CYS A 162 5.38 14.14 9.23
CA CYS A 162 4.94 12.76 9.02
C CYS A 162 3.46 12.71 8.61
N HIS A 163 2.58 13.33 9.39
CA HIS A 163 1.14 13.38 9.12
C HIS A 163 0.83 13.97 7.73
N ARG A 164 1.48 15.09 7.37
CA ARG A 164 1.30 15.74 6.07
C ARG A 164 1.76 14.83 4.93
N TYR A 165 2.88 14.12 5.11
CA TYR A 165 3.39 13.19 4.11
C TYR A 165 2.44 12.01 3.92
N LEU A 166 2.00 11.37 5.01
CA LEU A 166 1.03 10.26 4.97
C LEU A 166 -0.30 10.68 4.36
N SER A 167 -0.77 11.89 4.65
CA SER A 167 -2.02 12.41 4.07
C SER A 167 -1.93 12.60 2.55
N ARG A 168 -0.76 13.01 2.04
CA ARG A 168 -0.54 13.26 0.61
C ARG A 168 -0.25 11.98 -0.18
N ASN A 169 0.57 11.12 0.39
CA ASN A 169 1.13 9.96 -0.33
C ASN A 169 0.53 8.62 0.13
N GLY A 170 -0.24 8.59 1.22
CA GLY A 170 -0.85 7.38 1.76
C GLY A 170 -1.87 6.72 0.84
N ILE A 171 -2.30 7.38 -0.25
CA ILE A 171 -3.14 6.77 -1.30
C ILE A 171 -2.42 5.65 -2.07
N PHE A 172 -1.09 5.64 -2.06
CA PHE A 172 -0.28 4.63 -2.74
C PHE A 172 0.03 3.43 -1.83
N LEU A 173 -0.28 3.53 -0.54
CA LEU A 173 -0.09 2.45 0.41
C LEU A 173 -1.34 1.57 0.45
N LYS A 174 -1.16 0.24 0.62
CA LYS A 174 -2.30 -0.65 0.89
C LYS A 174 -2.98 -0.23 2.21
N SER A 175 -4.31 -0.35 2.26
CA SER A 175 -5.13 0.14 3.38
C SER A 175 -4.64 -0.37 4.73
N GLU A 176 -4.33 -1.67 4.84
CA GLU A 176 -3.85 -2.27 6.09
C GLU A 176 -2.58 -1.59 6.62
N VAL A 177 -1.61 -1.29 5.75
CA VAL A 177 -0.35 -0.65 6.16
C VAL A 177 -0.61 0.80 6.53
N LYS A 178 -1.38 1.51 5.69
CA LYS A 178 -1.77 2.90 5.94
C LYS A 178 -2.44 3.05 7.30
N ASP A 179 -3.36 2.17 7.65
CA ASP A 179 -4.10 2.24 8.90
C ASP A 179 -3.18 2.10 10.12
N ARG A 180 -2.16 1.24 10.05
CA ARG A 180 -1.14 1.11 11.10
C ARG A 180 -0.26 2.36 11.22
N PHE A 181 0.15 2.95 10.09
CA PHE A 181 0.87 4.22 10.07
C PHE A 181 0.05 5.34 10.74
N VAL A 182 -1.22 5.47 10.37
CA VAL A 182 -2.13 6.49 10.91
C VAL A 182 -2.38 6.26 12.40
N LEU A 183 -2.54 5.00 12.82
CA LEU A 183 -2.73 4.67 14.23
C LEU A 183 -1.54 5.13 15.07
N LEU A 184 -0.30 4.81 14.65
CA LEU A 184 0.90 5.22 15.39
C LEU A 184 1.14 6.74 15.33
N ASP A 185 0.94 7.37 14.17
CA ASP A 185 1.01 8.84 14.02
C ASP A 185 0.03 9.56 14.96
N SER A 186 -1.21 9.06 15.05
CA SER A 186 -2.23 9.62 15.95
C SER A 186 -1.85 9.47 17.43
N LEU A 187 -1.24 8.34 17.81
CA LEU A 187 -0.76 8.09 19.18
C LEU A 187 0.39 9.04 19.53
N VAL A 188 1.34 9.23 18.61
CA VAL A 188 2.46 10.17 18.75
C VAL A 188 1.93 11.60 18.96
N TRP A 189 1.03 12.06 18.10
CA TRP A 189 0.44 13.40 18.23
C TRP A 189 -0.29 13.57 19.56
N SER A 190 -1.11 12.60 19.95
CA SER A 190 -1.86 12.63 21.20
C SER A 190 -0.94 12.69 22.42
N ALA A 191 0.16 11.92 22.43
CA ALA A 191 1.13 11.94 23.51
C ALA A 191 1.85 13.29 23.62
N LEU A 192 2.17 13.95 22.50
CA LEU A 192 2.78 15.29 22.51
C LEU A 192 1.82 16.36 23.03
N VAL A 193 0.54 16.28 22.64
CA VAL A 193 -0.49 17.20 23.16
C VAL A 193 -0.71 16.98 24.65
N ASP A 194 -0.82 15.73 25.10
CA ASP A 194 -0.97 15.43 26.52
C ASP A 194 0.24 15.93 27.32
N ARG A 195 1.47 15.70 26.83
CA ARG A 195 2.69 16.18 27.50
C ARG A 195 2.73 17.71 27.61
N GLU A 196 2.30 18.43 26.58
CA GLU A 196 2.15 19.89 26.61
C GLU A 196 1.16 20.33 27.70
N VAL A 197 -0.03 19.73 27.73
CA VAL A 197 -1.08 20.05 28.69
C VAL A 197 -0.61 19.77 30.12
N LEU A 198 0.09 18.65 30.33
CA LEU A 198 0.67 18.31 31.64
C LEU A 198 1.70 19.33 32.10
N GLU A 199 2.55 19.84 31.21
CA GLU A 199 3.55 20.84 31.55
C GLU A 199 2.92 22.22 31.86
N GLN A 200 1.82 22.57 31.20
CA GLN A 200 1.10 23.83 31.44
C GLN A 200 0.28 23.81 32.74
N ILE A 201 -0.47 22.73 32.97
CA ILE A 201 -1.39 22.64 34.11
C ILE A 201 -0.66 22.18 35.38
N LYS A 202 0.39 21.37 35.24
CA LYS A 202 1.12 20.72 36.34
C LYS A 202 0.16 20.06 37.35
N PRO A 203 -0.71 19.15 36.89
CA PRO A 203 -1.73 18.56 37.75
C PRO A 203 -1.11 17.78 38.90
N HIS A 204 -1.79 17.75 40.04
CA HIS A 204 -1.33 17.08 41.26
C HIS A 204 -1.22 15.55 41.13
N ARG A 205 -1.83 14.97 40.09
CA ARG A 205 -1.75 13.54 39.74
C ARG A 205 -1.66 13.42 38.22
N GLU A 206 -0.71 12.62 37.75
CA GLU A 206 -0.63 12.26 36.34
C GLU A 206 -1.86 11.41 35.95
N PRO A 207 -2.68 11.86 34.99
CA PRO A 207 -3.74 11.05 34.42
C PRO A 207 -3.14 9.92 33.58
N ASN A 208 -3.89 8.82 33.42
CA ASN A 208 -3.58 7.82 32.39
C ASN A 208 -3.78 8.47 31.02
N THR A 209 -2.67 8.87 30.40
CA THR A 209 -2.64 9.73 29.20
C THR A 209 -2.14 8.94 27.99
N ALA A 210 -2.22 9.54 26.81
CA ALA A 210 -1.57 9.02 25.61
C ALA A 210 -0.04 8.89 25.79
N VAL A 211 0.57 9.65 26.71
CA VAL A 211 1.98 9.49 27.10
C VAL A 211 2.25 8.09 27.66
N ASP A 212 1.43 7.62 28.59
CA ASP A 212 1.59 6.27 29.16
C ASP A 212 1.42 5.19 28.10
N ARG A 213 0.45 5.38 27.21
CA ARG A 213 0.18 4.44 26.12
C ARG A 213 1.34 4.40 25.12
N LEU A 214 1.86 5.55 24.69
CA LEU A 214 3.02 5.62 23.80
C LEU A 214 4.23 4.91 24.41
N ARG A 215 4.46 5.06 25.72
CA ARG A 215 5.58 4.40 26.40
C ARG A 215 5.41 2.89 26.57
N ARG A 216 4.18 2.41 26.75
CA ARG A 216 3.89 0.97 26.95
C ARG A 216 3.78 0.20 25.64
N GLU A 217 3.08 0.79 24.67
CA GLU A 217 2.65 0.11 23.45
C GLU A 217 3.42 0.61 22.21
N GLY A 218 3.93 1.84 22.24
CA GLY A 218 4.47 2.51 21.06
C GLY A 218 5.64 1.79 20.41
N GLU A 219 6.61 1.29 21.18
CA GLU A 219 7.74 0.52 20.62
C GLU A 219 7.28 -0.81 20.00
N GLY A 220 6.27 -1.46 20.60
CA GLY A 220 5.68 -2.69 20.06
C GLY A 220 5.02 -2.42 18.71
N MET A 221 4.18 -1.39 18.65
CA MET A 221 3.52 -0.95 17.41
C MET A 221 4.53 -0.56 16.32
N LEU A 222 5.63 0.12 16.70
CA LEU A 222 6.69 0.49 15.77
C LEU A 222 7.38 -0.76 15.20
N LYS A 223 7.74 -1.74 16.02
CA LYS A 223 8.39 -2.99 15.58
C LYS A 223 7.47 -3.84 14.71
N GLU A 224 6.18 -3.92 15.05
CA GLU A 224 5.20 -4.60 14.21
C GLU A 224 5.09 -3.95 12.83
N LEU A 225 5.08 -2.60 12.78
CA LEU A 225 5.07 -1.87 11.53
C LEU A 225 6.37 -2.05 10.74
N GLU A 226 7.52 -2.07 11.42
CA GLU A 226 8.82 -2.36 10.81
C GLU A 226 8.83 -3.70 10.09
N ALA A 227 8.34 -4.76 10.75
CA ALA A 227 8.27 -6.09 10.17
C ALA A 227 7.41 -6.12 8.89
N ILE A 228 6.32 -5.35 8.85
CA ILE A 228 5.45 -5.23 7.68
C ILE A 228 6.13 -4.47 6.54
N VAL A 229 6.83 -3.37 6.87
CA VAL A 229 7.61 -2.60 5.90
C VAL A 229 8.71 -3.48 5.31
N GLN A 230 9.50 -4.17 6.15
CA GLN A 230 10.55 -5.08 5.69
C GLN A 230 9.98 -6.19 4.80
N GLY A 231 8.90 -6.85 5.23
CA GLY A 231 8.25 -7.90 4.44
C GLY A 231 7.91 -7.45 3.01
N ARG A 232 7.38 -6.24 2.86
CA ARG A 232 7.04 -5.67 1.54
C ARG A 232 8.23 -5.28 0.69
N MET A 233 9.35 -4.92 1.31
CA MET A 233 10.55 -4.52 0.58
C MET A 233 11.32 -5.74 0.04
N HIS A 234 11.07 -6.91 0.60
CA HIS A 234 11.73 -8.18 0.23
C HIS A 234 10.85 -9.14 -0.58
N GLU A 235 9.57 -8.83 -0.77
CA GLU A 235 8.67 -9.43 -1.77
C GLU A 235 8.95 -8.88 -3.17
#